data_AF-A0A4R2H1A0-F1
#
_entry.id   AF-A0A4R2H1A0-F1
#
_cell.length_a   1.000
_cell.length_b   1.000
_cell.length_c   1.000
_cell.angle_alpha   90.00
_cell.angle_beta   90.00
_cell.angle_gamma   90.00
#
_symmetry.space_group_name_H-M   'P 1'
#
loop_
_entity.id
_entity.type
_entity.pdbx_description
1 polymer ?
#
loop_
_entity_poly.entity_id
_entity_poly.type
_entity_poly.pdbx_seq_one_letter_code
_entity_poly.pdbx_strand_id
1 'polypeptide(L)'
;MEIITTLLKKLKQNNIHISLDNSDLKVKFNGKALPEELLEGIRNNKVLIIDYLSSLNNNSNKIIISKIPDALDYELSSSQRRLWVLSQFEDGNIAYNMPGAYVFEGDFDSHCLELSFHDLISRHEILRTVFREDASGEIRQYILTPEAIGFSFSYHELYGTDQSSLEALIVSDFHRSFDLSSGPLLRASVYHVGDHEWIFTYTMHHIISDGWSMGVLIREVLAYY
;
A
#
# COMPACT_ATOMS: atom_id res chain seq x y z
N MET A 1 8.58 -17.07 34.96
CA MET A 1 8.75 -16.29 33.71
C MET A 1 9.85 -16.84 32.81
N GLU A 2 11.05 -17.12 33.32
CA GLU A 2 12.21 -17.57 32.51
C GLU A 2 11.96 -18.86 31.71
N ILE A 3 11.22 -19.82 32.28
CA ILE A 3 10.81 -21.08 31.61
C ILE A 3 9.94 -20.80 30.38
N ILE A 4 8.95 -19.90 30.49
CA ILE A 4 8.06 -19.55 29.39
C ILE A 4 8.81 -18.81 28.29
N THR A 5 9.61 -17.80 28.65
CA THR A 5 10.41 -17.06 27.67
C THR A 5 11.37 -17.97 26.91
N THR A 6 11.98 -18.96 27.59
CA THR A 6 12.86 -19.95 26.98
C THR A 6 12.10 -20.87 26.02
N LEU A 7 10.92 -21.36 26.42
CA LEU A 7 10.06 -22.17 25.56
C LEU A 7 9.60 -21.38 24.32
N LEU A 8 9.15 -20.13 24.47
CA LEU A 8 8.73 -19.27 23.35
C LEU A 8 9.88 -19.00 22.36
N LYS A 9 11.11 -18.81 22.86
CA LYS A 9 12.30 -18.68 22.01
C LYS A 9 12.55 -19.96 21.20
N LYS A 10 12.49 -21.14 21.84
CA LYS A 10 12.63 -22.43 21.15
C LYS A 10 11.54 -22.63 20.09
N LEU A 11 10.29 -22.29 20.40
CA LEU A 11 9.18 -22.37 19.43
C LEU A 11 9.42 -21.46 18.22
N LYS A 12 9.83 -20.21 18.45
CA LYS A 12 10.16 -19.26 17.37
C LYS A 12 11.31 -19.76 16.49
N GLN A 13 12.36 -20.31 17.08
CA GLN A 13 13.50 -20.89 16.33
C GLN A 13 13.09 -22.07 15.44
N ASN A 14 12.01 -22.76 15.80
CA ASN A 14 11.43 -23.85 15.02
C ASN A 14 10.26 -23.39 14.11
N ASN A 15 10.09 -22.07 13.92
CA ASN A 15 8.99 -21.48 13.14
C ASN A 15 7.59 -21.87 13.62
N ILE A 16 7.45 -22.21 14.91
CA ILE A 16 6.17 -22.51 15.55
C ILE A 16 5.65 -21.22 16.17
N HIS A 17 4.49 -20.78 15.70
CA HIS A 17 3.82 -19.59 16.19
C HIS A 17 2.68 -20.00 17.11
N ILE A 18 2.58 -19.36 18.27
CA ILE A 18 1.47 -19.56 19.20
C ILE A 18 0.73 -18.25 19.41
N SER A 19 -0.59 -18.31 19.50
CA SER A 19 -1.45 -17.14 19.68
C SER A 19 -2.66 -17.51 20.53
N LEU A 20 -3.32 -16.50 21.11
CA LEU A 20 -4.62 -16.66 21.74
C LEU A 20 -5.74 -16.22 20.80
N ASP A 21 -6.78 -17.02 20.72
CA ASP A 21 -8.04 -16.70 20.06
C ASP A 21 -9.17 -17.00 21.04
N ASN A 22 -9.85 -15.96 21.55
CA ASN A 22 -10.91 -16.09 22.57
C ASN A 22 -10.55 -17.01 23.76
N SER A 23 -9.33 -16.86 24.29
CA SER A 23 -8.73 -17.66 25.39
C SER A 23 -8.27 -19.07 25.02
N ASP A 24 -8.46 -19.52 23.77
CA ASP A 24 -7.88 -20.77 23.28
C ASP A 24 -6.46 -20.55 22.74
N LEU A 25 -5.54 -21.41 23.17
CA LEU A 25 -4.18 -21.45 22.63
C LEU A 25 -4.19 -22.10 21.23
N LYS A 26 -3.88 -21.30 20.21
CA LYS A 26 -3.68 -21.76 18.83
C LYS A 26 -2.19 -21.95 18.56
N VAL A 27 -1.85 -23.00 17.82
CA VAL A 27 -0.49 -23.31 17.38
C VAL A 27 -0.48 -23.39 15.86
N LYS A 28 0.33 -22.55 15.21
CA LYS A 28 0.56 -22.56 13.76
C LYS A 28 1.98 -23.05 13.49
N PHE A 29 2.10 -24.03 12.60
CA PHE A 29 3.37 -24.62 12.19
C PHE A 29 3.26 -25.09 10.74
N ASN A 30 4.26 -24.79 9.93
CA ASN A 30 4.26 -25.06 8.48
C ASN A 30 5.04 -26.32 8.09
N GLY A 31 5.27 -27.26 9.02
CA GLY A 31 5.94 -28.54 8.76
C GLY A 31 5.01 -29.75 8.90
N LYS A 32 5.52 -30.94 8.57
CA LYS A 32 4.72 -32.18 8.56
C LYS A 32 4.21 -32.63 9.92
N ALA A 33 5.01 -32.45 10.98
CA ALA A 33 4.65 -32.77 12.36
C ALA A 33 5.43 -31.89 13.34
N LEU A 34 4.82 -31.49 14.45
CA LEU A 34 5.54 -30.77 15.50
C LEU A 34 6.50 -31.72 16.23
N PRO A 35 7.72 -31.27 16.56
CA PRO A 35 8.62 -32.03 17.41
C PRO A 35 7.96 -32.36 18.75
N GLU A 36 8.02 -33.63 19.16
CA GLU A 36 7.29 -34.15 20.33
C GLU A 36 7.70 -33.43 21.62
N GLU A 37 8.99 -33.14 21.80
CA GLU A 37 9.52 -32.35 22.93
C GLU A 37 8.85 -30.96 23.04
N LEU A 38 8.63 -30.29 21.91
CA LEU A 38 8.02 -28.96 21.89
C LEU A 38 6.51 -29.02 22.11
N LEU A 39 5.86 -30.07 21.61
CA LEU A 39 4.44 -30.32 21.85
C LEU A 39 4.16 -30.62 23.33
N GLU A 40 4.98 -31.46 23.97
CA GLU A 40 4.92 -31.71 25.41
C GLU A 40 5.24 -30.44 26.20
N GLY A 41 6.25 -29.67 25.78
CA GLY A 41 6.57 -28.37 26.36
C GLY A 41 5.37 -27.42 26.36
N ILE A 42 4.64 -27.33 25.24
CA ILE A 42 3.40 -26.54 25.13
C ILE A 42 2.32 -27.09 26.07
N ARG A 43 2.08 -28.40 26.08
CA ARG A 43 1.03 -29.03 26.90
C ARG A 43 1.28 -28.83 28.40
N ASN A 44 2.50 -29.09 28.86
CA ASN A 44 2.89 -29.00 30.26
C ASN A 44 2.85 -27.57 30.81
N ASN A 45 3.01 -26.58 29.92
CA ASN A 45 3.00 -25.17 30.29
C ASN A 45 1.76 -24.42 29.79
N LYS A 46 0.71 -25.12 29.33
CA LYS A 46 -0.44 -24.51 28.64
C LYS A 46 -1.05 -23.34 29.43
N VAL A 47 -1.31 -23.54 30.72
CA VAL A 47 -1.89 -22.50 31.60
C VAL A 47 -0.98 -21.29 31.69
N LEU A 48 0.30 -21.50 31.98
CA LEU A 48 1.29 -20.42 32.08
C LEU A 48 1.49 -19.66 30.75
N ILE A 49 1.40 -20.35 29.61
CA ILE A 49 1.44 -19.73 28.29
C ILE A 49 0.20 -18.86 28.07
N ILE A 50 -0.99 -19.37 28.39
CA ILE A 50 -2.24 -18.61 28.28
C ILE A 50 -2.18 -17.38 29.18
N ASP A 51 -1.75 -17.52 30.44
CA ASP A 51 -1.64 -16.40 31.37
C ASP A 51 -0.63 -15.36 30.89
N TYR A 52 0.51 -15.80 30.38
CA TYR A 52 1.53 -14.92 29.82
C TYR A 52 1.02 -14.16 28.59
N LEU A 53 0.47 -14.87 27.59
CA LEU A 53 -0.09 -14.25 26.38
C LEU A 53 -1.30 -13.35 26.70
N SER A 54 -2.13 -13.73 27.66
CA SER A 54 -3.25 -12.91 28.13
C SER A 54 -2.76 -11.67 28.85
N SER A 55 -1.66 -11.74 29.62
CA SER A 55 -1.05 -10.56 30.24
C SER A 55 -0.46 -9.60 29.21
N LEU A 56 0.09 -10.12 28.10
CA LEU A 56 0.52 -9.31 26.96
C LEU A 56 -0.68 -8.65 26.26
N ASN A 57 -1.79 -9.39 26.10
CA ASN A 57 -3.03 -8.87 25.52
C ASN A 57 -3.77 -7.90 26.45
N ASN A 58 -3.64 -8.02 27.78
CA ASN A 58 -4.23 -7.10 28.75
C ASN A 58 -3.39 -5.83 28.90
N ASN A 59 -2.06 -5.89 28.72
CA ASN A 59 -1.21 -4.70 28.58
C ASN A 59 -1.31 -4.07 27.19
N SER A 60 -1.79 -4.82 26.21
CA SER A 60 -2.19 -4.29 24.90
C SER A 60 -3.65 -3.91 25.00
N ASN A 61 -3.98 -2.73 25.56
CA ASN A 61 -5.27 -2.11 25.27
C ASN A 61 -5.47 -2.28 23.76
N LYS A 62 -6.43 -3.12 23.33
CA LYS A 62 -6.73 -3.26 21.91
C LYS A 62 -7.16 -1.86 21.49
N ILE A 63 -6.25 -1.13 20.87
CA ILE A 63 -6.52 0.21 20.39
C ILE A 63 -7.48 -0.01 19.24
N ILE A 64 -8.77 0.16 19.52
CA ILE A 64 -9.78 0.26 18.48
C ILE A 64 -9.44 1.54 17.74
N ILE A 65 -8.88 1.40 16.54
CA ILE A 65 -8.63 2.53 15.65
C ILE A 65 -10.01 3.02 15.23
N SER A 66 -10.47 4.07 15.90
CA SER A 66 -11.75 4.69 15.59
C SER A 66 -11.62 5.48 14.30
N LYS A 67 -12.65 5.44 13.44
CA LYS A 67 -12.71 6.30 12.27
C LYS A 67 -12.59 7.74 12.75
N ILE A 68 -11.69 8.52 12.14
CA ILE A 68 -11.66 9.96 12.36
C ILE A 68 -12.98 10.58 11.87
N PRO A 69 -13.57 11.55 12.58
CA PRO A 69 -14.76 12.25 12.09
C PRO A 69 -14.46 12.97 10.78
N ASP A 70 -15.48 13.08 9.93
CA ASP A 70 -15.36 13.80 8.66
C ASP A 70 -15.08 15.29 8.95
N ALA A 71 -14.06 15.83 8.30
CA ALA A 71 -13.61 17.22 8.43
C ALA A 71 -13.32 17.83 7.05
N LEU A 72 -13.25 19.16 6.99
CA LEU A 72 -12.90 19.88 5.75
C LEU A 72 -11.45 19.61 5.32
N ASP A 73 -10.56 19.42 6.29
CA ASP A 73 -9.15 19.12 6.09
C ASP A 73 -8.59 18.34 7.28
N TYR A 74 -7.38 17.80 7.11
CA TYR A 74 -6.69 17.01 8.13
C TYR A 74 -5.22 17.40 8.25
N GLU A 75 -4.66 17.18 9.43
CA GLU A 75 -3.21 17.33 9.66
C GLU A 75 -2.42 16.29 8.88
N LEU A 76 -1.27 16.69 8.34
CA LEU A 76 -0.31 15.73 7.80
C LEU A 76 0.29 14.93 8.95
N SER A 77 0.49 13.64 8.71
CA SER A 77 1.41 12.86 9.55
C SER A 77 2.82 13.45 9.50
N SER A 78 3.65 13.17 10.51
CA SER A 78 5.05 13.61 10.54
C SER A 78 5.84 13.16 9.30
N SER A 79 5.52 11.96 8.77
CA SER A 79 6.13 11.44 7.56
C SER A 79 5.68 12.21 6.32
N GLN A 80 4.39 12.48 6.17
CA GLN A 80 3.87 13.28 5.07
C GLN A 80 4.41 14.72 5.11
N ARG A 81 4.52 15.34 6.29
CA ARG A 81 5.09 16.69 6.43
C ARG A 81 6.54 16.73 5.97
N ARG A 82 7.35 15.72 6.33
CA ARG A 82 8.74 15.59 5.83
C ARG A 82 8.77 15.48 4.31
N LEU A 83 7.95 14.60 3.74
CA LEU A 83 7.88 14.43 2.28
C LEU A 83 7.46 15.72 1.59
N TRP A 84 6.43 16.40 2.09
CA TRP A 84 5.99 17.69 1.53
C TRP A 84 7.12 18.72 1.49
N VAL A 85 7.90 18.87 2.57
CA VAL A 85 9.05 19.79 2.62
C VAL A 85 10.10 19.41 1.57
N LEU A 86 10.42 18.13 1.43
CA LEU A 86 11.40 17.66 0.45
C LEU A 86 10.91 17.85 -0.99
N SER A 87 9.61 17.67 -1.22
CA SER A 87 8.97 17.85 -2.53
C SER A 87 8.77 19.30 -2.94
N GLN A 88 9.15 20.28 -2.11
CA GLN A 88 9.22 21.70 -2.52
C GLN A 88 10.37 21.98 -3.50
N PHE A 89 11.37 21.08 -3.55
CA PHE A 89 12.41 21.09 -4.56
C PHE A 89 12.03 20.09 -5.65
N GLU A 90 12.19 20.47 -6.92
CA GLU A 90 11.78 19.62 -8.05
C GLU A 90 12.45 18.25 -8.04
N ASP A 91 13.77 18.20 -7.84
CA ASP A 91 14.52 16.94 -7.71
C ASP A 91 14.02 16.09 -6.54
N GLY A 92 13.65 16.73 -5.43
CA GLY A 92 13.08 16.06 -4.26
C GLY A 92 11.70 15.47 -4.55
N ASN A 93 10.86 16.20 -5.28
CA ASN A 93 9.53 15.75 -5.71
C ASN A 93 9.64 14.49 -6.59
N ILE A 94 10.52 14.55 -7.61
CA ILE A 94 10.75 13.44 -8.54
C ILE A 94 11.35 12.23 -7.81
N ALA A 95 12.27 12.44 -6.87
CA ALA A 95 12.89 11.37 -6.08
C ALA A 95 11.87 10.55 -5.25
N TYR A 96 10.67 11.09 -5.02
CA TYR A 96 9.59 10.41 -4.32
C TYR A 96 8.47 9.91 -5.24
N ASN A 97 8.69 9.88 -6.55
CA ASN A 97 7.85 9.11 -7.45
C ASN A 97 8.04 7.61 -7.20
N MET A 98 6.93 6.87 -7.23
CA MET A 98 6.86 5.43 -7.15
C MET A 98 6.31 4.89 -8.48
N PRO A 99 7.16 4.73 -9.51
CA PRO A 99 6.74 4.19 -10.80
C PRO A 99 6.61 2.66 -10.75
N GLY A 100 5.74 2.13 -11.60
CA GLY A 100 5.65 0.71 -11.90
C GLY A 100 5.19 0.47 -13.34
N ALA A 101 5.60 -0.67 -13.89
CA ALA A 101 5.27 -1.07 -15.24
C ALA A 101 4.91 -2.55 -15.28
N TYR A 102 3.93 -2.89 -16.11
CA TYR A 102 3.48 -4.25 -16.38
C TYR A 102 3.35 -4.45 -17.88
N VAL A 103 3.75 -5.62 -18.35
CA VAL A 103 3.51 -6.07 -19.72
C VAL A 103 2.32 -6.99 -19.70
N PHE A 104 1.36 -6.74 -20.58
CA PHE A 104 0.20 -7.57 -20.81
C PHE A 104 0.28 -8.17 -22.21
N GLU A 105 0.00 -9.46 -22.30
CA GLU A 105 -0.09 -10.20 -23.55
C GLU A 105 -1.54 -10.66 -23.75
N GLY A 106 -2.05 -10.51 -24.97
CA GLY A 106 -3.39 -10.93 -25.37
C GLY A 106 -4.40 -9.78 -25.47
N ASP A 107 -5.67 -10.12 -25.25
CA ASP A 107 -6.76 -9.16 -25.27
C ASP A 107 -6.68 -8.24 -24.04
N PHE A 108 -6.71 -6.93 -24.29
CA PHE A 108 -6.61 -5.91 -23.25
C PHE A 108 -7.69 -4.85 -23.49
N ASP A 109 -8.47 -4.54 -22.45
CA ASP A 109 -9.51 -3.53 -22.50
C ASP A 109 -9.07 -2.31 -21.68
N SER A 110 -8.49 -1.32 -22.36
CA SER A 110 -8.01 -0.09 -21.70
C SER A 110 -9.15 0.67 -21.01
N HIS A 111 -10.38 0.57 -21.51
CA HIS A 111 -11.54 1.23 -20.92
C HIS A 111 -11.97 0.55 -19.62
N CYS A 112 -12.04 -0.78 -19.59
CA CYS A 112 -12.31 -1.51 -18.35
C CYS A 112 -11.22 -1.25 -17.30
N LEU A 113 -9.94 -1.14 -17.72
CA LEU A 113 -8.87 -0.79 -16.79
C LEU A 113 -9.04 0.63 -16.23
N GLU A 114 -9.41 1.61 -17.06
CA GLU A 114 -9.70 2.97 -16.58
C GLU A 114 -10.85 2.99 -15.56
N LEU A 115 -11.95 2.27 -15.83
CA LEU A 115 -13.06 2.14 -14.89
C LEU A 115 -12.64 1.50 -13.56
N SER A 116 -11.77 0.48 -13.60
CA SER A 116 -11.23 -0.16 -12.39
C SER A 116 -10.48 0.82 -11.48
N PHE A 117 -9.78 1.81 -12.06
CA PHE A 117 -9.11 2.86 -11.31
C PHE A 117 -10.09 3.91 -10.77
N HIS A 118 -11.16 4.23 -11.50
CA HIS A 118 -12.22 5.10 -10.97
C HIS A 118 -12.88 4.48 -9.73
N ASP A 119 -13.12 3.17 -9.73
CA ASP A 119 -13.63 2.44 -8.56
C ASP A 119 -12.62 2.45 -7.40
N LEU A 120 -11.33 2.22 -7.71
CA LEU A 120 -10.25 2.29 -6.73
C LEU A 120 -10.15 3.69 -6.07
N ILE A 121 -10.19 4.75 -6.86
CA ILE A 121 -10.11 6.14 -6.39
C ILE A 121 -11.35 6.52 -5.57
N SER A 122 -12.52 6.04 -5.99
CA SER A 122 -13.77 6.23 -5.24
C SER A 122 -13.69 5.58 -3.86
N ARG A 123 -13.09 4.39 -3.78
CA ARG A 123 -12.92 3.62 -2.54
C ARG A 123 -11.82 4.16 -1.61
N HIS A 124 -10.68 4.58 -2.15
CA HIS A 124 -9.51 4.98 -1.36
C HIS A 124 -9.33 6.49 -1.34
N GLU A 125 -9.74 7.12 -0.24
CA GLU A 125 -9.69 8.59 -0.09
C GLU A 125 -8.31 9.18 -0.34
N ILE A 126 -7.24 8.46 0.04
CA ILE A 126 -5.85 8.90 -0.12
C ILE A 126 -5.45 9.14 -1.58
N LEU A 127 -6.08 8.45 -2.55
CA LEU A 127 -5.81 8.64 -3.98
C LEU A 127 -6.43 9.94 -4.53
N ARG A 128 -7.36 10.54 -3.78
CA ARG A 128 -8.01 11.82 -4.05
C ARG A 128 -7.66 12.88 -3.00
N THR A 129 -6.57 12.68 -2.27
CA THR A 129 -6.05 13.65 -1.28
C THR A 129 -4.98 14.55 -1.91
N VAL A 130 -5.10 15.85 -1.66
CA VAL A 130 -4.12 16.89 -2.04
C VAL A 130 -3.58 17.63 -0.80
N PHE A 131 -2.43 18.29 -0.94
CA PHE A 131 -1.69 18.94 0.14
C PHE A 131 -1.44 20.41 -0.19
N ARG A 132 -2.08 21.31 0.55
CA ARG A 132 -1.97 22.76 0.35
C ARG A 132 -2.16 23.53 1.65
N GLU A 133 -1.77 24.80 1.63
CA GLU A 133 -1.94 25.70 2.77
C GLU A 133 -3.43 25.96 3.05
N ASP A 134 -3.78 26.04 4.33
CA ASP A 134 -5.04 26.61 4.78
C ASP A 134 -4.96 28.15 4.87
N ALA A 135 -6.04 28.78 5.34
CA ALA A 135 -6.10 30.23 5.49
C ALA A 135 -5.09 30.82 6.50
N SER A 136 -4.48 29.97 7.35
CA SER A 136 -3.44 30.35 8.31
C SER A 136 -2.01 30.11 7.80
N GLY A 137 -1.86 29.50 6.62
CA GLY A 137 -0.57 29.14 6.03
C GLY A 137 -0.05 27.75 6.47
N GLU A 138 -0.84 26.97 7.19
CA GLU A 138 -0.44 25.60 7.57
C GLU A 138 -0.78 24.62 6.45
N ILE A 139 0.14 23.70 6.15
CA ILE A 139 -0.12 22.64 5.17
C ILE A 139 -1.09 21.61 5.76
N ARG A 140 -2.16 21.35 5.02
CA ARG A 140 -3.23 20.41 5.37
C ARG A 140 -3.50 19.43 4.23
N GLN A 141 -4.10 18.29 4.58
CA GLN A 141 -4.65 17.30 3.66
C GLN A 141 -6.09 17.68 3.33
N TYR A 142 -6.43 17.73 2.04
CA TYR A 142 -7.80 17.93 1.57
C TYR A 142 -8.21 16.72 0.75
N ILE A 143 -9.30 16.07 1.14
CA ILE A 143 -9.86 14.93 0.44
C ILE A 143 -10.88 15.46 -0.57
N LEU A 144 -10.57 15.38 -1.87
CA LEU A 144 -11.45 15.82 -2.95
C LEU A 144 -12.51 14.76 -3.27
N THR A 145 -13.60 15.12 -3.93
CA THR A 145 -14.54 14.12 -4.47
C THR A 145 -13.90 13.34 -5.62
N PRO A 146 -14.37 12.12 -5.91
CA PRO A 146 -13.86 11.34 -7.04
C PRO A 146 -13.96 12.09 -8.39
N GLU A 147 -14.95 12.94 -8.57
CA GLU A 147 -15.12 13.72 -9.81
C GLU A 147 -14.17 14.93 -9.85
N ALA A 148 -13.85 15.53 -8.69
CA ALA A 148 -13.04 16.73 -8.62
C ALA A 148 -11.53 16.47 -8.75
N ILE A 149 -11.07 15.24 -8.49
CA ILE A 149 -9.65 14.88 -8.65
C ILE A 149 -9.22 14.82 -10.12
N GLY A 150 -10.16 14.69 -11.06
CA GLY A 150 -9.88 14.77 -12.50
C GLY A 150 -8.93 13.69 -13.01
N PHE A 151 -8.95 12.49 -12.42
CA PHE A 151 -8.13 11.37 -12.90
C PHE A 151 -8.60 10.89 -14.27
N SER A 152 -7.64 10.58 -15.15
CA SER A 152 -7.87 10.00 -16.47
C SER A 152 -6.66 9.17 -16.90
N PHE A 153 -6.88 8.13 -17.71
CA PHE A 153 -5.80 7.37 -18.33
C PHE A 153 -5.19 8.10 -19.52
N SER A 154 -3.87 7.97 -19.68
CA SER A 154 -3.18 8.34 -20.92
C SER A 154 -3.08 7.11 -21.83
N TYR A 155 -3.77 7.14 -22.97
CA TYR A 155 -3.69 6.07 -23.97
C TYR A 155 -2.74 6.47 -25.09
N HIS A 156 -1.80 5.58 -25.42
CA HIS A 156 -0.80 5.78 -26.45
C HIS A 156 -0.84 4.63 -27.46
N GLU A 157 -1.15 4.96 -28.71
CA GLU A 157 -1.06 4.03 -29.84
C GLU A 157 0.36 4.10 -30.42
N LEU A 158 1.22 3.13 -30.07
CA LEU A 158 2.64 3.13 -30.42
C LEU A 158 3.04 1.91 -31.24
N TYR A 159 2.08 1.24 -31.88
CA TYR A 159 2.33 0.13 -32.77
C TYR A 159 3.40 0.46 -33.82
N GLY A 160 4.47 -0.34 -33.87
CA GLY A 160 5.58 -0.15 -34.80
C GLY A 160 6.52 1.02 -34.49
N THR A 161 6.41 1.62 -33.30
CA THR A 161 7.38 2.62 -32.80
C THR A 161 8.69 1.94 -32.41
N ASP A 162 9.82 2.64 -32.57
CA ASP A 162 11.10 2.12 -32.11
C ASP A 162 11.14 2.03 -30.58
N GLN A 163 11.81 0.99 -30.07
CA GLN A 163 11.88 0.72 -28.63
C GLN A 163 12.49 1.89 -27.85
N SER A 164 13.45 2.62 -28.41
CA SER A 164 14.11 3.73 -27.72
C SER A 164 13.17 4.92 -27.50
N SER A 165 12.28 5.21 -28.45
CA SER A 165 11.25 6.25 -28.30
C SER A 165 10.21 5.88 -27.24
N LEU A 166 9.79 4.62 -27.18
CA LEU A 166 8.90 4.11 -26.13
C LEU A 166 9.52 4.21 -24.75
N GLU A 167 10.78 3.76 -24.61
CA GLU A 167 11.53 3.87 -23.35
C GLU A 167 11.69 5.33 -22.92
N ALA A 168 12.04 6.24 -23.83
CA ALA A 168 12.17 7.66 -23.54
C ALA A 168 10.85 8.28 -23.05
N LEU A 169 9.72 7.89 -23.64
CA LEU A 169 8.40 8.35 -23.23
C LEU A 169 8.05 7.88 -21.82
N ILE A 170 8.23 6.59 -21.53
CA ILE A 170 7.95 6.02 -20.20
C ILE A 170 8.86 6.66 -19.14
N VAL A 171 10.16 6.75 -19.41
CA VAL A 171 11.13 7.36 -18.49
C VAL A 171 10.80 8.82 -18.25
N SER A 172 10.38 9.56 -19.27
CA SER A 172 9.96 10.95 -19.12
C SER A 172 8.74 11.09 -18.19
N ASP A 173 7.76 10.19 -18.27
CA ASP A 173 6.60 10.23 -17.34
C ASP A 173 6.99 9.86 -15.91
N PHE A 174 7.89 8.89 -15.74
CA PHE A 174 8.40 8.48 -14.42
C PHE A 174 9.16 9.61 -13.71
N HIS A 175 9.82 10.48 -14.46
CA HIS A 175 10.57 11.63 -13.94
C HIS A 175 9.77 12.93 -13.93
N ARG A 176 8.47 12.89 -14.26
CA ARG A 176 7.61 14.06 -14.17
C ARG A 176 7.21 14.33 -12.71
N SER A 177 7.46 15.54 -12.23
CA SER A 177 7.05 15.99 -10.90
C SER A 177 5.52 16.07 -10.77
N PHE A 178 5.02 15.94 -9.54
CA PHE A 178 3.61 16.16 -9.21
C PHE A 178 3.41 17.53 -8.57
N ASP A 179 2.31 18.19 -8.93
CA ASP A 179 1.77 19.28 -8.12
C ASP A 179 0.96 18.70 -6.96
N LEU A 180 1.57 18.69 -5.77
CA LEU A 180 0.95 18.13 -4.56
C LEU A 180 -0.33 18.89 -4.15
N SER A 181 -0.53 20.12 -4.61
CA SER A 181 -1.62 21.00 -4.20
C SER A 181 -2.93 20.81 -4.98
N SER A 182 -2.83 20.27 -6.20
CA SER A 182 -3.95 20.11 -7.12
C SER A 182 -4.24 18.65 -7.47
N GLY A 183 -3.23 17.77 -7.46
CA GLY A 183 -3.38 16.37 -7.86
C GLY A 183 -3.80 16.20 -9.34
N PRO A 184 -4.20 14.98 -9.74
CA PRO A 184 -4.08 13.72 -9.01
C PRO A 184 -2.61 13.37 -8.73
N LEU A 185 -2.35 12.72 -7.59
CA LEU A 185 -1.00 12.26 -7.22
C LEU A 185 -0.70 10.83 -7.68
N LEU A 186 -1.45 10.40 -8.69
CA LEU A 186 -1.39 9.14 -9.40
C LEU A 186 -1.60 9.44 -10.89
N ARG A 187 -0.69 8.95 -11.73
CA ARG A 187 -0.82 8.92 -13.19
C ARG A 187 -0.81 7.46 -13.65
N ALA A 188 -1.55 7.17 -14.70
CA ALA A 188 -1.64 5.86 -15.30
C ALA A 188 -1.66 5.98 -16.82
N SER A 189 -0.92 5.12 -17.49
CA SER A 189 -0.78 5.14 -18.95
C SER A 189 -0.83 3.72 -19.52
N VAL A 190 -1.41 3.59 -20.70
CA VAL A 190 -1.41 2.36 -21.49
C VAL A 190 -0.76 2.65 -22.83
N TYR A 191 0.13 1.76 -23.26
CA TYR A 191 0.82 1.80 -24.54
C TYR A 191 0.49 0.53 -25.31
N HIS A 192 -0.15 0.67 -26.47
CA HIS A 192 -0.35 -0.43 -27.40
C HIS A 192 0.90 -0.52 -28.29
N VAL A 193 1.66 -1.61 -28.15
CA VAL A 193 3.02 -1.70 -28.73
C VAL A 193 3.17 -2.81 -29.78
N GLY A 194 2.20 -3.73 -29.88
CA GLY A 194 2.16 -4.82 -30.85
C GLY A 194 0.75 -5.42 -30.93
N ASP A 195 0.53 -6.39 -31.81
CA ASP A 195 -0.83 -6.90 -32.13
C ASP A 195 -1.63 -7.38 -30.90
N HIS A 196 -0.91 -7.91 -29.91
CA HIS A 196 -1.45 -8.39 -28.64
C HIS A 196 -0.51 -8.04 -27.48
N GLU A 197 0.22 -6.92 -27.59
CA GLU A 197 1.22 -6.52 -26.62
C GLU A 197 0.92 -5.12 -26.11
N TRP A 198 0.79 -5.01 -24.80
CA TRP A 198 0.43 -3.78 -24.11
C TRP A 198 1.40 -3.55 -22.97
N ILE A 199 1.75 -2.29 -22.76
CA ILE A 199 2.47 -1.87 -21.58
C ILE A 199 1.51 -0.99 -20.78
N PHE A 200 1.34 -1.33 -19.52
CA PHE A 200 0.66 -0.49 -18.56
C PHE A 200 1.71 0.10 -17.62
N THR A 201 1.66 1.40 -17.41
CA THR A 201 2.47 2.06 -16.39
C THR A 201 1.60 2.84 -15.43
N TYR A 202 2.09 2.97 -14.21
CA TYR A 202 1.58 3.93 -13.27
C TYR A 202 2.75 4.63 -12.58
N THR A 203 2.51 5.86 -12.15
CA THR A 203 3.41 6.59 -11.26
C THR A 203 2.57 7.23 -10.19
N MET A 204 2.97 7.11 -8.93
CA MET A 204 2.32 7.84 -7.84
C MET A 204 3.33 8.48 -6.91
N HIS A 205 2.94 9.54 -6.22
CA HIS A 205 3.84 10.19 -5.26
C HIS A 205 3.80 9.47 -3.91
N HIS A 206 4.96 9.20 -3.31
CA HIS A 206 5.09 8.46 -2.04
C HIS A 206 4.35 9.14 -0.87
N ILE A 207 3.99 10.42 -0.97
CA ILE A 207 3.19 11.11 0.06
C ILE A 207 1.78 10.52 0.24
N ILE A 208 1.25 9.81 -0.76
CA ILE A 208 -0.07 9.17 -0.74
C ILE A 208 -0.01 7.63 -0.74
N SER A 209 1.18 7.02 -0.68
CA SER A 209 1.32 5.56 -0.76
C SER A 209 2.62 5.05 -0.13
N ASP A 210 2.71 3.74 -0.02
CA ASP A 210 3.91 3.01 0.42
C ASP A 210 3.94 1.62 -0.24
N GLY A 211 5.04 0.89 -0.06
CA GLY A 211 5.21 -0.43 -0.67
C GLY A 211 4.15 -1.47 -0.25
N TRP A 212 3.55 -1.34 0.93
CA TRP A 212 2.49 -2.26 1.36
C TRP A 212 1.16 -1.92 0.68
N SER A 213 0.81 -0.64 0.69
CA SER A 213 -0.38 -0.09 0.06
C SER A 213 -0.40 -0.41 -1.43
N MET A 214 0.74 -0.35 -2.13
CA MET A 214 0.84 -0.77 -3.52
C MET A 214 0.33 -2.19 -3.79
N GLY A 215 0.71 -3.15 -2.95
CA GLY A 215 0.25 -4.54 -3.10
C GLY A 215 -1.25 -4.70 -2.84
N VAL A 216 -1.87 -3.79 -2.07
CA VAL A 216 -3.33 -3.73 -1.90
C VAL A 216 -3.98 -3.12 -3.13
N LEU A 217 -3.50 -1.96 -3.59
CA LEU A 217 -4.07 -1.20 -4.70
C LEU A 217 -4.06 -2.01 -6.01
N ILE A 218 -2.92 -2.61 -6.37
CA ILE A 218 -2.82 -3.42 -7.59
C ILE A 218 -3.75 -4.64 -7.53
N ARG A 219 -3.87 -5.29 -6.37
CA ARG A 219 -4.79 -6.43 -6.22
C ARG A 219 -6.24 -6.01 -6.37
N GLU A 220 -6.62 -4.84 -5.87
CA GLU A 220 -8.01 -4.35 -5.99
C GLU A 220 -8.31 -3.90 -7.43
N VAL A 221 -7.40 -3.20 -8.11
CA VAL A 221 -7.52 -2.85 -9.54
C VAL A 221 -7.77 -4.10 -10.39
N LEU A 222 -6.94 -5.13 -10.21
CA LEU A 222 -7.08 -6.39 -10.96
C LEU A 222 -8.33 -7.20 -10.56
N ALA A 223 -8.97 -6.90 -9.43
CA ALA A 223 -10.23 -7.52 -9.05
C ALA A 223 -11.45 -6.75 -9.59
N TYR A 224 -11.28 -5.47 -9.92
CA TYR A 224 -12.28 -4.63 -10.58
C TYR A 224 -12.27 -4.78 -12.10
N TYR A 225 -11.08 -4.98 -12.68
CA TYR A 225 -10.89 -5.33 -14.10
C TYR A 225 -11.35 -6.76 -14.39
#